data_AF-A0A0A0C002-F1
#
_entry.id   AF-A0A0A0C002-F1
#
_cell.length_a   1.000
_cell.length_b   1.000
_cell.length_c   1.000
_cell.angle_alpha   90.00
_cell.angle_beta   90.00
_cell.angle_gamma   90.00
#
_symmetry.space_group_name_H-M   'P 1'
#
loop_
_entity.id
_entity.type
_entity.pdbx_description
1 polymer ?
#
loop_
_entity_poly.entity_id
_entity_poly.type
_entity_poly.pdbx_seq_one_letter_code
_entity_poly.pdbx_strand_id
1 'polypeptide(L)'
;SAAPPPDPPATEEASVEGLTRADVDAWLDRTIPAGIEAGRIAGATVAVVHDGQILAARGFGEADVAAGTPVDAESTLFRVGSVTKLVTATAVMQLVERGEVDLDTDVEQYTGLDLPHDHSVTLRHLLSHTPGYEERAAGIIGRPGVTVDLRRSLLQDPPAQVYEPGTTPAYSNYGIGLAGYVVEAVSGMPFEDYVDQNVLAPAGMTSSSFAQPLPDHLAARVALGYPTSDDPPVPFEMVGVPPAGALSATATDMARFMLAHLGDPTGTQILTDGTRRLMREPALDDTTLGALAAGPRMTLGWFDESRNGRTVLGHGGDTLAFHSHLQLWPEDDTGIFVSFSSTGSDHAVHLLRDAVLDGFADRYFPAGDTEPSTVDDATRAAHAQALAGTYEGTRGFHTTFLTVAGPLQPITAQVVDGDRVRFSAGVGQLRPAVYEEVRPWVYREVDGHRVLAVQTDADGRVQLIGHDSAMSLMPVSAARSAAVPALGAGAAVLLVTLIAWPVGALVRRVRGSRQTPDGDVPSHTRTRLPHILTRSAALSAVLGLLTWVYVMVTVLTLEPLPDAVIRVAQVLTALGVLGFLAAVWRLTAEVRTRSGWFRVTTATVVLLGFAALSFGANELLLLSPDITY
;
A
#
# COMPACT_ATOMS: atom_id res chain seq x y z
N SER A 1 -7.59 15.57 18.19
CA SER A 1 -8.69 16.35 17.60
C SER A 1 -8.05 17.57 16.95
N ALA A 2 -7.55 17.41 15.72
CA ALA A 2 -7.06 18.53 14.94
C ALA A 2 -8.27 19.34 14.46
N ALA A 3 -8.13 20.68 14.43
CA ALA A 3 -9.15 21.53 13.83
C ALA A 3 -9.25 21.17 12.33
N PRO A 4 -10.46 21.17 11.75
CA PRO A 4 -10.59 21.05 10.30
C PRO A 4 -9.79 22.18 9.63
N PRO A 5 -9.21 21.93 8.44
CA PRO A 5 -8.67 23.02 7.65
C PRO A 5 -9.79 24.05 7.41
N PRO A 6 -9.46 25.35 7.31
CA PRO A 6 -10.46 26.37 7.03
C PRO A 6 -11.19 26.04 5.73
N ASP A 7 -12.50 26.27 5.71
CA ASP A 7 -13.30 26.18 4.48
C ASP A 7 -12.63 27.01 3.38
N PRO A 8 -12.57 26.50 2.14
CA PRO A 8 -12.08 27.30 1.03
C PRO A 8 -12.93 28.59 0.93
N PRO A 9 -12.31 29.76 0.74
CA PRO A 9 -13.07 30.99 0.54
C PRO A 9 -13.96 30.83 -0.69
N ALA A 10 -15.17 31.42 -0.62
CA ALA A 10 -16.11 31.47 -1.73
C ALA A 10 -15.36 31.82 -3.04
N THR A 11 -15.45 30.90 -3.99
CA THR A 11 -14.82 30.97 -5.30
C THR A 11 -15.30 32.24 -6.01
N GLU A 12 -14.39 33.18 -6.26
CA GLU A 12 -14.46 33.90 -7.53
C GLU A 12 -14.49 32.81 -8.61
N GLU A 13 -15.53 32.82 -9.44
CA GLU A 13 -15.78 31.84 -10.52
C GLU A 13 -14.56 31.80 -11.46
N ALA A 14 -13.59 30.95 -11.11
CA ALA A 14 -12.52 30.57 -12.00
C ALA A 14 -12.99 29.33 -12.78
N SER A 15 -12.73 29.34 -14.08
CA SER A 15 -12.94 28.26 -15.02
C SER A 15 -11.62 28.04 -15.77
N VAL A 16 -11.57 27.14 -16.75
CA VAL A 16 -10.40 27.01 -17.65
C VAL A 16 -9.99 28.36 -18.24
N GLU A 17 -10.93 29.27 -18.50
CA GLU A 17 -10.65 30.63 -19.00
C GLU A 17 -9.84 31.50 -17.99
N GLY A 18 -9.84 31.12 -16.71
CA GLY A 18 -9.08 31.73 -15.63
C GLY A 18 -7.70 31.10 -15.38
N LEU A 19 -7.34 30.01 -16.08
CA LEU A 19 -6.07 29.29 -15.90
C LEU A 19 -4.89 30.10 -16.46
N THR A 20 -4.48 31.12 -15.70
CA THR A 20 -3.35 31.99 -16.03
C THR A 20 -2.24 31.83 -15.00
N ARG A 21 -0.98 32.13 -15.39
CA ARG A 21 0.16 32.11 -14.46
C ARG A 21 -0.11 32.92 -13.20
N ALA A 22 -0.64 34.13 -13.35
CA ALA A 22 -0.89 35.04 -12.23
C ALA A 22 -1.92 34.46 -11.24
N ASP A 23 -2.96 33.80 -11.74
CA ASP A 23 -3.98 33.17 -10.90
C ASP A 23 -3.44 31.93 -10.18
N VAL A 24 -2.76 31.04 -10.92
CA VAL A 24 -2.14 29.83 -10.38
C VAL A 24 -1.10 30.19 -9.32
N ASP A 25 -0.23 31.16 -9.60
CA ASP A 25 0.78 31.64 -8.65
C ASP A 25 0.13 32.17 -7.37
N ALA A 26 -0.89 33.02 -7.48
CA ALA A 26 -1.60 33.59 -6.34
C ALA A 26 -2.35 32.53 -5.50
N TRP A 27 -2.89 31.50 -6.16
CA TRP A 27 -3.55 30.38 -5.49
C TRP A 27 -2.54 29.48 -4.75
N LEU A 28 -1.42 29.14 -5.39
CA LEU A 28 -0.35 28.34 -4.77
C LEU A 28 0.30 29.09 -3.59
N ASP A 29 0.56 30.39 -3.73
CA ASP A 29 1.14 31.25 -2.69
C ASP A 29 0.27 31.35 -1.43
N ARG A 30 -1.02 31.06 -1.56
CA ARG A 30 -1.95 31.00 -0.42
C ARG A 30 -2.06 29.60 0.16
N THR A 31 -2.15 28.60 -0.71
CA THR A 31 -2.54 27.23 -0.33
C THR A 31 -1.36 26.45 0.26
N ILE A 32 -0.19 26.50 -0.41
CA ILE A 32 0.96 25.66 -0.03
C ILE A 32 1.60 26.11 1.29
N PRO A 33 1.91 27.40 1.53
CA PRO A 33 2.57 27.81 2.77
C PRO A 33 1.73 27.51 4.02
N ALA A 34 0.42 27.67 3.94
CA ALA A 34 -0.49 27.37 5.05
C ALA A 34 -0.47 25.87 5.41
N GLY A 35 -0.46 25.00 4.39
CA GLY A 35 -0.35 23.55 4.58
C GLY A 35 1.01 23.13 5.12
N ILE A 36 2.09 23.73 4.61
CA ILE A 36 3.47 23.49 5.07
C ILE A 36 3.60 23.79 6.56
N GLU A 37 3.15 24.97 7.00
CA GLU A 37 3.20 25.39 8.40
C GLU A 37 2.35 24.48 9.29
N ALA A 38 1.09 24.22 8.90
CA ALA A 38 0.17 23.39 9.69
C ALA A 38 0.65 21.94 9.80
N GLY A 39 1.26 21.41 8.75
CA GLY A 39 1.77 20.05 8.67
C GLY A 39 3.20 19.87 9.18
N ARG A 40 3.94 20.95 9.48
CA ARG A 40 5.39 20.90 9.75
C ARG A 40 6.15 20.16 8.64
N ILE A 41 5.87 20.53 7.38
CA ILE A 41 6.51 19.97 6.19
C ILE A 41 7.75 20.82 5.88
N ALA A 42 8.87 20.21 5.50
CA ALA A 42 10.10 20.95 5.23
C ALA A 42 9.99 21.77 3.93
N GLY A 43 9.69 21.11 2.80
CA GLY A 43 9.68 21.75 1.49
C GLY A 43 8.69 21.12 0.52
N ALA A 44 8.29 21.92 -0.47
CA ALA A 44 7.41 21.50 -1.55
C ALA A 44 7.81 22.14 -2.89
N THR A 45 7.54 21.45 -3.98
CA THR A 45 7.63 22.02 -5.33
C THR A 45 6.39 21.67 -6.14
N VAL A 46 5.99 22.58 -7.03
CA VAL A 46 4.81 22.45 -7.88
C VAL A 46 5.15 22.93 -9.29
N ALA A 47 4.71 22.20 -10.32
CA ALA A 47 4.72 22.66 -11.69
C ALA A 47 3.33 22.49 -12.32
N VAL A 48 2.92 23.48 -13.10
CA VAL A 48 1.68 23.45 -13.90
C VAL A 48 2.06 23.73 -15.35
N VAL A 49 1.55 22.89 -16.25
CA VAL A 49 1.67 23.06 -17.70
C VAL A 49 0.29 23.29 -18.30
N HIS A 50 0.23 24.15 -19.32
CA HIS A 50 -0.99 24.41 -20.06
C HIS A 50 -0.65 24.94 -21.46
N ASP A 51 -1.40 24.53 -22.48
CA ASP A 51 -1.29 25.01 -23.87
C ASP A 51 0.16 24.95 -24.40
N GLY A 52 0.81 23.80 -24.21
CA GLY A 52 2.17 23.55 -24.68
C GLY A 52 3.28 24.31 -23.94
N GLN A 53 2.98 24.93 -22.78
CA GLN A 53 3.95 25.73 -22.02
C GLN A 53 4.00 25.37 -20.53
N ILE A 54 5.15 25.64 -19.90
CA ILE A 54 5.27 25.63 -18.44
C ILE A 54 4.62 26.91 -17.90
N LEU A 55 3.36 26.79 -17.49
CA LEU A 55 2.54 27.90 -17.00
C LEU A 55 3.06 28.42 -15.66
N ALA A 56 3.42 27.53 -14.74
CA ALA A 56 4.00 27.87 -13.44
C ALA A 56 4.99 26.79 -12.96
N ALA A 57 6.04 27.20 -12.25
CA ALA A 57 6.98 26.30 -11.56
C ALA A 57 7.43 27.00 -10.27
N ARG A 58 7.08 26.43 -9.11
CA ARG A 58 7.19 27.08 -7.80
C ARG A 58 7.84 26.16 -6.77
N GLY A 59 8.66 26.76 -5.90
CA GLY A 59 9.28 26.12 -4.74
C GLY A 59 8.81 26.81 -3.47
N PHE A 60 8.55 26.04 -2.43
CA PHE A 60 8.06 26.50 -1.12
C PHE A 60 8.81 25.78 0.00
N GLY A 61 9.02 26.47 1.12
CA GLY A 61 9.76 25.93 2.26
C GLY A 61 11.25 25.73 1.95
N GLU A 62 11.86 24.76 2.61
CA GLU A 62 13.30 24.53 2.65
C GLU A 62 13.67 23.14 2.12
N ALA A 63 14.67 23.10 1.24
CA ALA A 63 15.31 21.87 0.75
C ALA A 63 16.31 21.30 1.78
N ASP A 64 16.87 22.16 2.63
CA ASP A 64 17.67 21.80 3.80
C ASP A 64 17.33 22.78 4.93
N VAL A 65 16.63 22.26 5.94
CA VAL A 65 16.14 23.04 7.09
C VAL A 65 17.29 23.57 7.96
N ALA A 66 18.36 22.79 8.14
CA ALA A 66 19.48 23.22 8.99
C ALA A 66 20.30 24.33 8.34
N ALA A 67 20.43 24.29 7.01
CA ALA A 67 21.11 25.33 6.23
C ALA A 67 20.19 26.52 5.86
N GLY A 68 18.88 26.40 6.04
CA GLY A 68 17.90 27.38 5.56
C GLY A 68 17.88 27.51 4.04
N THR A 69 18.17 26.42 3.32
CA THR A 69 18.25 26.44 1.85
C THR A 69 16.83 26.39 1.29
N PRO A 70 16.35 27.41 0.55
CA PRO A 70 15.01 27.40 0.00
C PRO A 70 14.85 26.34 -1.10
N VAL A 71 13.63 25.81 -1.25
CA VAL A 71 13.30 24.99 -2.41
C VAL A 71 13.24 25.86 -3.67
N ASP A 72 13.93 25.43 -4.72
CA ASP A 72 13.91 26.03 -6.05
C ASP A 72 13.35 25.04 -7.07
N ALA A 73 12.31 25.44 -7.82
CA ALA A 73 11.58 24.53 -8.72
C ALA A 73 12.40 24.03 -9.91
N GLU A 74 13.40 24.81 -10.33
CA GLU A 74 14.26 24.49 -11.48
C GLU A 74 15.43 23.60 -11.09
N SER A 75 16.00 23.80 -9.90
CA SER A 75 17.26 23.19 -9.50
C SER A 75 17.16 22.17 -8.37
N THR A 76 16.18 22.25 -7.46
CA THR A 76 16.03 21.31 -6.35
C THR A 76 15.40 20.00 -6.82
N LEU A 77 16.11 18.88 -6.63
CA LEU A 77 15.59 17.55 -6.97
C LEU A 77 14.77 16.98 -5.81
N PHE A 78 13.65 16.35 -6.15
CA PHE A 78 12.87 15.53 -5.22
C PHE A 78 12.93 14.07 -5.65
N ARG A 79 12.84 13.16 -4.68
CA ARG A 79 12.60 11.73 -4.95
C ARG A 79 11.12 11.57 -5.30
N VAL A 80 10.78 11.31 -6.55
CA VAL A 80 9.36 11.35 -6.99
C VAL A 80 8.57 10.06 -6.71
N GLY A 81 9.21 9.10 -6.03
CA GLY A 81 8.62 7.80 -5.71
C GLY A 81 8.01 7.13 -6.94
N SER A 82 6.82 6.56 -6.78
CA SER A 82 6.17 5.79 -7.83
C SER A 82 5.72 6.56 -9.08
N VAL A 83 5.79 7.90 -9.13
CA VAL A 83 5.66 8.66 -10.40
C VAL A 83 6.68 8.16 -11.44
N THR A 84 7.82 7.64 -10.97
CA THR A 84 8.84 6.92 -11.75
C THR A 84 8.26 5.90 -12.75
N LYS A 85 7.18 5.21 -12.38
CA LYS A 85 6.60 4.13 -13.20
C LYS A 85 6.12 4.62 -14.56
N LEU A 86 5.73 5.89 -14.67
CA LEU A 86 5.36 6.52 -15.94
C LEU A 86 6.54 6.59 -16.91
N VAL A 87 7.75 6.84 -16.40
CA VAL A 87 8.99 6.83 -17.21
C VAL A 87 9.34 5.40 -17.64
N THR A 88 9.20 4.43 -16.73
CA THR A 88 9.38 3.00 -17.06
C THR A 88 8.39 2.54 -18.13
N ALA A 89 7.11 2.87 -17.97
CA ALA A 89 6.07 2.54 -18.94
C ALA A 89 6.36 3.21 -20.30
N THR A 90 6.85 4.45 -20.30
CA THR A 90 7.29 5.14 -21.53
C THR A 90 8.41 4.39 -22.24
N ALA A 91 9.43 3.93 -21.49
CA ALA A 91 10.52 3.14 -22.05
C ALA A 91 10.03 1.81 -22.68
N VAL A 92 9.09 1.12 -22.02
CA VAL A 92 8.44 -0.07 -22.58
C VAL A 92 7.69 0.28 -23.88
N MET A 93 6.89 1.35 -23.86
CA MET A 93 6.12 1.77 -25.04
C MET A 93 7.00 2.20 -26.21
N GLN A 94 8.23 2.68 -25.98
CA GLN A 94 9.20 2.91 -27.05
C GLN A 94 9.62 1.62 -27.75
N LEU A 95 9.80 0.52 -27.00
CA LEU A 95 10.10 -0.79 -27.59
C LEU A 95 8.90 -1.36 -28.34
N VAL A 96 7.68 -1.15 -27.82
CA VAL A 96 6.43 -1.51 -28.52
C VAL A 96 6.33 -0.75 -29.85
N GLU A 97 6.58 0.56 -29.83
CA GLU A 97 6.56 1.40 -31.04
C GLU A 97 7.56 0.94 -32.11
N ARG A 98 8.74 0.47 -31.69
CA ARG A 98 9.77 -0.08 -32.58
C ARG A 98 9.47 -1.51 -33.05
N GLY A 99 8.42 -2.14 -32.53
CA GLY A 99 8.07 -3.54 -32.81
C GLY A 99 9.08 -4.54 -32.23
N GLU A 100 9.85 -4.13 -31.21
CA GLU A 100 10.85 -4.98 -30.54
C GLU A 100 10.20 -5.85 -29.46
N VAL A 101 9.09 -5.39 -28.88
CA VAL A 101 8.25 -6.15 -27.95
C VAL A 101 6.77 -5.99 -28.31
N ASP A 102 5.99 -6.99 -27.95
CA ASP A 102 4.53 -7.04 -28.02
C ASP A 102 3.95 -7.09 -26.60
N LEU A 103 2.88 -6.31 -26.38
CA LEU A 103 2.26 -6.11 -25.06
C LEU A 103 1.64 -7.38 -24.47
N ASP A 104 1.27 -8.33 -25.33
CA ASP A 104 0.45 -9.51 -25.01
C ASP A 104 1.25 -10.81 -25.09
N THR A 105 2.56 -10.71 -25.35
CA THR A 105 3.50 -11.81 -25.29
C THR A 105 4.02 -12.01 -23.88
N ASP A 106 4.25 -13.27 -23.51
CA ASP A 106 4.81 -13.65 -22.21
C ASP A 106 6.21 -13.04 -22.00
N VAL A 107 6.41 -12.39 -20.86
CA VAL A 107 7.63 -11.66 -20.53
C VAL A 107 8.85 -12.54 -20.36
N GLU A 108 8.67 -13.84 -20.08
CA GLU A 108 9.79 -14.80 -20.06
C GLU A 108 10.46 -14.90 -21.43
N GLN A 109 9.72 -14.70 -22.53
CA GLN A 109 10.27 -14.76 -23.88
C GLN A 109 11.28 -13.64 -24.15
N TYR A 110 11.13 -12.49 -23.49
CA TYR A 110 12.06 -11.35 -23.61
C TYR A 110 13.21 -11.45 -22.61
N THR A 111 12.94 -11.91 -21.38
CA THR A 111 13.88 -11.83 -20.27
C THR A 111 14.76 -13.07 -20.13
N GLY A 112 14.29 -14.23 -20.61
CA GLY A 112 14.92 -15.53 -20.38
C GLY A 112 15.03 -15.90 -18.91
N LEU A 113 14.20 -15.31 -18.05
CA LEU A 113 14.06 -15.68 -16.64
C LEU A 113 13.11 -16.86 -16.51
N ASP A 114 13.35 -17.69 -15.49
CA ASP A 114 12.45 -18.74 -15.02
C ASP A 114 11.72 -18.17 -13.80
N LEU A 115 10.54 -17.59 -14.01
CA LEU A 115 9.77 -16.90 -13.00
C LEU A 115 8.82 -17.87 -12.30
N PRO A 116 8.61 -17.75 -10.98
CA PRO A 116 7.73 -18.66 -10.24
C PRO A 116 6.24 -18.27 -10.42
N HIS A 117 5.77 -18.24 -11.65
CA HIS A 117 4.36 -18.03 -11.97
C HIS A 117 3.71 -19.32 -12.51
N ASP A 118 2.42 -19.50 -12.24
CA ASP A 118 1.65 -20.64 -12.75
C ASP A 118 1.02 -20.31 -14.12
N HIS A 119 0.87 -19.01 -14.41
CA HIS A 119 0.25 -18.46 -15.61
C HIS A 119 1.14 -17.39 -16.25
N SER A 120 1.18 -17.37 -17.58
CA SER A 120 1.92 -16.38 -18.38
C SER A 120 1.56 -14.94 -17.99
N VAL A 121 2.59 -14.11 -17.85
CA VAL A 121 2.46 -12.69 -17.51
C VAL A 121 2.95 -11.86 -18.68
N THR A 122 2.20 -10.82 -19.07
CA THR A 122 2.50 -9.98 -20.24
C THR A 122 2.87 -8.56 -19.81
N LEU A 123 3.50 -7.78 -20.68
CA LEU A 123 3.77 -6.37 -20.41
C LEU A 123 2.49 -5.58 -20.12
N ARG A 124 1.36 -5.92 -20.76
CA ARG A 124 0.05 -5.35 -20.45
C ARG A 124 -0.31 -5.59 -18.98
N HIS A 125 -0.20 -6.83 -18.50
CA HIS A 125 -0.47 -7.16 -17.09
C HIS A 125 0.46 -6.43 -16.11
N LEU A 126 1.75 -6.29 -16.46
CA LEU A 126 2.72 -5.59 -15.62
C LEU A 126 2.40 -4.09 -15.51
N LEU A 127 2.15 -3.42 -16.63
CA LEU A 127 1.87 -1.98 -16.69
C LEU A 127 0.47 -1.63 -16.15
N SER A 128 -0.46 -2.59 -16.15
CA SER A 128 -1.82 -2.42 -15.61
C SER A 128 -1.99 -2.92 -14.18
N HIS A 129 -0.92 -3.29 -13.49
CA HIS A 129 -0.98 -3.82 -12.12
C HIS A 129 -1.95 -4.99 -11.94
N THR A 130 -2.00 -5.89 -12.93
CA THR A 130 -2.75 -7.15 -12.88
C THR A 130 -1.87 -8.40 -13.13
N PRO A 131 -0.59 -8.49 -12.72
CA PRO A 131 0.21 -9.69 -12.98
C PRO A 131 -0.07 -10.84 -12.00
N GLY A 132 -0.87 -10.58 -10.96
CA GLY A 132 -1.27 -11.56 -9.96
C GLY A 132 -0.25 -11.84 -8.86
N TYR A 133 0.84 -11.07 -8.77
CA TYR A 133 1.85 -11.23 -7.72
C TYR A 133 1.38 -10.66 -6.37
N GLU A 134 1.74 -11.36 -5.29
CA GLU A 134 1.66 -10.80 -3.94
C GLU A 134 2.77 -9.76 -3.67
N GLU A 135 2.68 -9.07 -2.52
CA GLU A 135 3.67 -8.07 -2.10
C GLU A 135 4.87 -8.70 -1.37
N ARG A 136 6.02 -8.00 -1.44
CA ARG A 136 7.23 -8.23 -0.64
C ARG A 136 7.74 -6.91 -0.06
N ALA A 137 7.95 -6.84 1.24
CA ALA A 137 8.34 -5.67 2.02
C ALA A 137 9.86 -5.45 2.08
N ALA A 138 10.67 -6.52 2.11
CA ALA A 138 12.11 -6.42 2.23
C ALA A 138 12.70 -5.76 0.99
N GLY A 139 13.59 -4.81 1.23
CA GLY A 139 14.36 -4.17 0.18
C GLY A 139 13.57 -3.22 -0.72
N ILE A 140 12.29 -2.91 -0.45
CA ILE A 140 11.57 -1.85 -1.21
C ILE A 140 12.34 -0.53 -1.10
N ILE A 141 12.68 -0.13 0.13
CA ILE A 141 13.50 1.06 0.41
C ILE A 141 14.66 0.66 1.32
N GLY A 142 15.87 0.80 0.79
CA GLY A 142 17.15 0.58 1.45
C GLY A 142 17.84 1.87 1.87
N ARG A 143 19.03 1.70 2.45
CA ARG A 143 19.90 2.78 2.95
C ARG A 143 21.10 3.00 2.01
N PRO A 144 21.79 4.14 2.10
CA PRO A 144 22.97 4.41 1.29
C PRO A 144 24.03 3.29 1.40
N GLY A 145 24.69 2.99 0.29
CA GLY A 145 25.74 1.96 0.20
C GLY A 145 25.25 0.58 -0.27
N VAL A 146 23.96 0.42 -0.56
CA VAL A 146 23.42 -0.78 -1.21
C VAL A 146 23.39 -0.55 -2.72
N THR A 147 24.17 -1.33 -3.49
CA THR A 147 24.06 -1.34 -4.95
C THR A 147 22.89 -2.22 -5.36
N VAL A 148 22.03 -1.69 -6.22
CA VAL A 148 20.88 -2.42 -6.75
C VAL A 148 21.24 -2.97 -8.13
N ASP A 149 21.12 -4.29 -8.27
CA ASP A 149 21.28 -5.02 -9.53
C ASP A 149 19.89 -5.52 -9.90
N LEU A 150 19.32 -5.01 -10.99
CA LEU A 150 17.91 -5.23 -11.33
C LEU A 150 17.59 -6.71 -11.56
N ARG A 151 18.43 -7.43 -12.31
CA ARG A 151 18.24 -8.87 -12.50
C ARG A 151 18.29 -9.63 -11.18
N ARG A 152 19.24 -9.31 -10.31
CA ARG A 152 19.37 -9.97 -8.99
C ARG A 152 18.17 -9.66 -8.10
N SER A 153 17.68 -8.42 -8.06
CA SER A 153 16.55 -8.05 -7.21
C SER A 153 15.26 -8.78 -7.60
N LEU A 154 15.10 -9.13 -8.88
CA LEU A 154 13.96 -9.91 -9.37
C LEU A 154 14.04 -11.42 -9.07
N LEU A 155 15.25 -11.96 -8.84
CA LEU A 155 15.48 -13.39 -8.65
C LEU A 155 15.75 -13.80 -7.20
N GLN A 156 16.09 -12.86 -6.32
CA GLN A 156 16.50 -13.18 -4.95
C GLN A 156 15.33 -13.63 -4.06
N ASP A 157 14.18 -12.98 -4.19
CA ASP A 157 12.93 -13.28 -3.46
C ASP A 157 11.71 -12.91 -4.32
N PRO A 158 11.48 -13.64 -5.43
CA PRO A 158 10.33 -13.38 -6.28
C PRO A 158 9.01 -13.68 -5.53
N PRO A 159 8.02 -12.78 -5.59
CA PRO A 159 6.71 -13.03 -5.00
C PRO A 159 5.98 -14.18 -5.71
N ALA A 160 5.14 -14.89 -4.97
CA ALA A 160 4.26 -15.89 -5.58
C ALA A 160 3.16 -15.21 -6.43
N GLN A 161 2.73 -15.88 -7.50
CA GLN A 161 1.52 -15.52 -8.23
C GLN A 161 0.30 -16.11 -7.48
N VAL A 162 -0.53 -15.23 -6.94
CA VAL A 162 -1.69 -15.57 -6.07
C VAL A 162 -3.04 -15.26 -6.72
N TYR A 163 -3.03 -14.53 -7.83
CA TYR A 163 -4.18 -14.30 -8.69
C TYR A 163 -3.87 -14.68 -10.14
N GLU A 164 -4.90 -15.02 -10.90
CA GLU A 164 -4.78 -15.17 -12.34
C GLU A 164 -4.45 -13.79 -12.96
N PRO A 165 -3.46 -13.70 -13.87
CA PRO A 165 -3.14 -12.44 -14.53
C PRO A 165 -4.34 -11.85 -15.27
N GLY A 166 -4.52 -10.53 -15.15
CA GLY A 166 -5.62 -9.78 -15.77
C GLY A 166 -6.90 -9.70 -14.93
N THR A 167 -7.13 -10.60 -13.97
CA THR A 167 -8.44 -10.67 -13.27
C THR A 167 -8.56 -9.77 -12.05
N THR A 168 -7.44 -9.51 -11.38
CA THR A 168 -7.43 -8.83 -10.07
C THR A 168 -6.43 -7.68 -10.08
N PRO A 169 -6.90 -6.41 -10.07
CA PRO A 169 -6.04 -5.26 -9.82
C PRO A 169 -5.38 -5.34 -8.45
N ALA A 170 -4.05 -5.45 -8.44
CA ALA A 170 -3.21 -5.51 -7.27
C ALA A 170 -1.86 -4.85 -7.62
N TYR A 171 -1.69 -3.62 -7.13
CA TYR A 171 -0.48 -2.81 -7.32
C TYR A 171 0.80 -3.60 -7.02
N SER A 172 1.74 -3.61 -7.97
CA SER A 172 2.93 -4.45 -7.90
C SER A 172 4.19 -3.68 -8.30
N ASN A 173 5.08 -3.45 -7.34
CA ASN A 173 6.42 -2.91 -7.62
C ASN A 173 7.29 -3.93 -8.35
N TYR A 174 7.20 -5.21 -7.95
CA TYR A 174 7.88 -6.31 -8.63
C TYR A 174 7.52 -6.38 -10.11
N GLY A 175 6.22 -6.25 -10.43
CA GLY A 175 5.76 -6.27 -11.82
C GLY A 175 6.36 -5.15 -12.67
N ILE A 176 6.49 -3.95 -12.12
CA ILE A 176 7.16 -2.84 -12.83
C ILE A 176 8.67 -3.04 -12.91
N GLY A 177 9.28 -3.65 -11.89
CA GLY A 177 10.67 -4.10 -11.95
C GLY A 177 10.92 -5.04 -13.13
N LEU A 178 10.03 -6.01 -13.33
CA LEU A 178 10.09 -6.93 -14.46
C LEU A 178 9.87 -6.22 -15.81
N ALA A 179 8.97 -5.24 -15.87
CA ALA A 179 8.79 -4.41 -17.07
C ALA A 179 10.05 -3.61 -17.41
N GLY A 180 10.70 -3.01 -16.41
CA GLY A 180 12.01 -2.36 -16.60
C GLY A 180 13.11 -3.33 -17.01
N TYR A 181 13.07 -4.57 -16.51
CA TYR A 181 14.04 -5.60 -16.89
C TYR A 181 13.84 -6.09 -18.34
N VAL A 182 12.61 -6.12 -18.85
CA VAL A 182 12.36 -6.36 -20.28
C VAL A 182 13.07 -5.29 -21.12
N VAL A 183 13.01 -4.01 -20.72
CA VAL A 183 13.73 -2.94 -21.42
C VAL A 183 15.24 -3.19 -21.44
N GLU A 184 15.82 -3.57 -20.30
CA GLU A 184 17.25 -3.90 -20.21
C GLU A 184 17.63 -5.11 -21.09
N ALA A 185 16.84 -6.19 -21.02
CA ALA A 185 17.12 -7.43 -21.73
C ALA A 185 17.01 -7.26 -23.26
N VAL A 186 16.00 -6.54 -23.74
CA VAL A 186 15.74 -6.35 -25.18
C VAL A 186 16.70 -5.33 -25.79
N SER A 187 16.96 -4.21 -25.10
CA SER A 187 17.88 -3.18 -25.60
C SER A 187 19.36 -3.56 -25.47
N GLY A 188 19.70 -4.46 -24.54
CA GLY A 188 21.08 -4.80 -24.20
C GLY A 188 21.81 -3.69 -23.42
N MET A 189 21.09 -2.69 -22.90
CA MET A 189 21.60 -1.60 -22.08
C MET A 189 21.07 -1.72 -20.66
N PRO A 190 21.87 -1.36 -19.62
CA PRO A 190 21.32 -1.19 -18.27
C PRO A 190 20.08 -0.29 -18.30
N PHE A 191 19.04 -0.64 -17.55
CA PHE A 191 17.77 0.08 -17.58
C PHE A 191 17.92 1.59 -17.36
N GLU A 192 18.74 1.99 -16.39
CA GLU A 192 18.98 3.40 -16.06
C GLU A 192 19.64 4.15 -17.22
N ASP A 193 20.57 3.51 -17.94
CA ASP A 193 21.25 4.09 -19.11
C ASP A 193 20.28 4.21 -20.30
N TYR A 194 19.40 3.22 -20.49
CA TYR A 194 18.37 3.30 -21.53
C TYR A 194 17.46 4.51 -21.30
N VAL A 195 16.96 4.66 -20.06
CA VAL A 195 16.04 5.74 -19.70
C VAL A 195 16.70 7.11 -19.81
N ASP A 196 17.95 7.26 -19.35
CA ASP A 196 18.70 8.51 -19.47
C ASP A 196 18.81 8.95 -20.95
N GLN A 197 19.20 8.01 -21.83
CA GLN A 197 19.48 8.30 -23.23
C GLN A 197 18.23 8.40 -24.12
N ASN A 198 17.18 7.62 -23.84
CA ASN A 198 16.02 7.49 -24.72
C ASN A 198 14.78 8.21 -24.21
N VAL A 199 14.71 8.55 -22.92
CA VAL A 199 13.54 9.21 -22.34
C VAL A 199 13.90 10.56 -21.73
N LEU A 200 14.80 10.60 -20.74
CA LEU A 200 15.08 11.83 -19.99
C LEU A 200 15.76 12.89 -20.85
N ALA A 201 16.89 12.56 -21.49
CA ALA A 201 17.60 13.51 -22.35
C ALA A 201 16.75 13.99 -23.54
N PRO A 202 16.05 13.09 -24.28
CA PRO A 202 15.10 13.49 -25.32
C PRO A 202 13.97 14.40 -24.84
N ALA A 203 13.40 14.16 -23.66
CA ALA A 203 12.38 15.05 -23.08
C ALA A 203 12.95 16.40 -22.59
N GLY A 204 14.27 16.54 -22.52
CA GLY A 204 14.95 17.72 -21.97
C GLY A 204 15.02 17.73 -20.44
N MET A 205 14.90 16.59 -19.79
CA MET A 205 14.95 16.41 -18.34
C MET A 205 16.40 16.32 -17.83
N THR A 206 17.18 17.38 -18.02
CA THR A 206 18.64 17.34 -17.78
C THR A 206 19.05 17.41 -16.30
N SER A 207 18.11 17.59 -15.38
CA SER A 207 18.32 17.52 -13.93
C SER A 207 17.56 16.36 -13.30
N SER A 208 17.40 15.26 -14.04
CA SER A 208 16.70 14.07 -13.62
C SER A 208 17.58 12.83 -13.76
N SER A 209 17.45 11.86 -12.85
CA SER A 209 18.24 10.62 -12.90
C SER A 209 17.61 9.49 -12.10
N PHE A 210 17.81 8.26 -12.59
CA PHE A 210 17.52 7.02 -11.88
C PHE A 210 18.69 6.51 -11.03
N ALA A 211 19.88 7.12 -11.17
CA ALA A 211 21.10 6.62 -10.55
C ALA A 211 21.04 6.70 -9.02
N GLN A 212 21.50 5.63 -8.38
CA GLN A 212 21.54 5.50 -6.93
C GLN A 212 22.93 4.93 -6.53
N PRO A 213 23.83 5.74 -5.93
CA PRO A 213 23.66 7.15 -5.56
C PRO A 213 23.56 8.08 -6.78
N LEU A 214 23.02 9.28 -6.57
CA LEU A 214 23.00 10.32 -7.59
C LEU A 214 24.43 10.74 -7.98
N PRO A 215 24.66 11.12 -9.26
CA PRO A 215 25.90 11.77 -9.68
C PRO A 215 26.18 13.02 -8.85
N ASP A 216 27.45 13.33 -8.57
CA ASP A 216 27.86 14.42 -7.67
C ASP A 216 27.19 15.77 -7.95
N HIS A 217 27.02 16.12 -9.23
CA HIS A 217 26.40 17.38 -9.67
C HIS A 217 24.87 17.45 -9.43
N LEU A 218 24.21 16.30 -9.24
CA LEU A 218 22.81 16.19 -8.84
C LEU A 218 22.67 15.98 -7.34
N ALA A 219 23.58 15.21 -6.73
CA ALA A 219 23.57 14.91 -5.30
C ALA A 219 23.63 16.18 -4.44
N ALA A 220 24.34 17.23 -4.88
CA ALA A 220 24.39 18.51 -4.17
C ALA A 220 23.09 19.35 -4.23
N ARG A 221 22.13 18.94 -5.07
CA ARG A 221 20.88 19.68 -5.35
C ARG A 221 19.62 18.95 -4.90
N VAL A 222 19.74 17.72 -4.40
CA VAL A 222 18.59 16.97 -3.90
C VAL A 222 18.11 17.56 -2.57
N ALA A 223 16.81 17.75 -2.42
CA ALA A 223 16.23 18.08 -1.13
C ALA A 223 16.51 16.96 -0.13
N LEU A 224 16.70 17.32 1.13
CA LEU A 224 16.74 16.36 2.22
C LEU A 224 15.31 15.95 2.58
N GLY A 225 15.12 14.66 2.90
CA GLY A 225 13.84 14.14 3.35
C GLY A 225 13.72 14.21 4.87
N TYR A 226 12.52 14.44 5.39
CA TYR A 226 12.27 14.61 6.83
C TYR A 226 10.99 13.88 7.29
N PRO A 227 10.92 13.36 8.52
CA PRO A 227 9.64 13.01 9.13
C PRO A 227 8.77 14.26 9.33
N THR A 228 9.32 15.29 9.98
CA THR A 228 8.78 16.65 10.08
C THR A 228 9.92 17.67 9.96
N SER A 229 9.59 18.93 9.70
CA SER A 229 10.58 20.02 9.62
C SER A 229 11.37 20.23 10.93
N ASP A 230 10.87 19.75 12.06
CA ASP A 230 11.54 19.87 13.37
C ASP A 230 12.51 18.71 13.66
N ASP A 231 12.44 17.64 12.86
CA ASP A 231 13.25 16.44 13.04
C ASP A 231 14.54 16.49 12.20
N PRO A 232 15.58 15.70 12.54
CA PRO A 232 16.73 15.51 11.67
C PRO A 232 16.33 14.89 10.32
N PRO A 233 17.07 15.20 9.23
CA PRO A 233 16.81 14.59 7.93
C PRO A 233 17.07 13.08 7.96
N VAL A 234 16.30 12.33 7.18
CA VAL A 234 16.57 10.91 6.94
C VAL A 234 17.71 10.72 5.93
N PRO A 235 18.46 9.61 5.99
CA PRO A 235 19.43 9.28 4.95
C PRO A 235 18.77 9.17 3.57
N PHE A 236 19.55 9.38 2.51
CA PHE A 236 19.08 9.19 1.14
C PHE A 236 18.53 7.77 0.93
N GLU A 237 17.29 7.71 0.43
CA GLU A 237 16.55 6.48 0.24
C GLU A 237 16.98 5.77 -1.03
N MET A 238 17.32 4.48 -0.93
CA MET A 238 17.70 3.64 -2.07
C MET A 238 16.53 2.74 -2.43
N VAL A 239 15.87 2.97 -3.57
CA VAL A 239 14.75 2.13 -4.02
C VAL A 239 15.31 0.82 -4.59
N GLY A 240 14.95 -0.32 -4.00
CA GLY A 240 15.49 -1.63 -4.38
C GLY A 240 14.93 -2.22 -5.68
N VAL A 241 13.86 -1.61 -6.21
CA VAL A 241 13.35 -1.87 -7.57
C VAL A 241 13.37 -0.54 -8.34
N PRO A 242 14.51 -0.18 -8.97
CA PRO A 242 14.70 1.16 -9.53
C PRO A 242 13.62 1.57 -10.56
N PRO A 243 13.17 0.70 -11.49
CA PRO A 243 12.06 1.01 -12.40
C PRO A 243 10.75 1.40 -11.70
N ALA A 244 10.57 1.02 -10.43
CA ALA A 244 9.34 1.28 -9.69
C ALA A 244 9.36 2.60 -8.92
N GLY A 245 10.52 3.23 -8.66
CA GLY A 245 10.55 4.41 -7.78
C GLY A 245 11.83 5.24 -7.71
N ALA A 246 12.87 4.91 -8.48
CA ALA A 246 14.20 5.53 -8.34
C ALA A 246 14.42 6.84 -9.10
N LEU A 247 13.41 7.47 -9.69
CA LEU A 247 13.59 8.78 -10.33
C LEU A 247 13.74 9.90 -9.28
N SER A 248 14.83 10.66 -9.39
CA SER A 248 14.93 12.01 -8.83
C SER A 248 14.75 13.01 -9.95
N ALA A 249 13.92 14.03 -9.74
CA ALA A 249 13.63 15.05 -10.75
C ALA A 249 13.32 16.40 -10.11
N THR A 250 13.49 17.48 -10.88
CA THR A 250 13.01 18.82 -10.53
C THR A 250 11.59 19.03 -11.04
N ALA A 251 10.86 20.02 -10.51
CA ALA A 251 9.50 20.28 -10.99
C ALA A 251 9.49 20.72 -12.45
N THR A 252 10.48 21.49 -12.89
CA THR A 252 10.61 21.91 -14.30
C THR A 252 10.88 20.71 -15.21
N ASP A 253 11.67 19.72 -14.80
CA ASP A 253 11.87 18.50 -15.60
C ASP A 253 10.58 17.66 -15.68
N MET A 254 9.84 17.53 -14.58
CA MET A 254 8.54 16.86 -14.60
C MET A 254 7.53 17.62 -15.47
N ALA A 255 7.61 18.96 -15.53
CA ALA A 255 6.80 19.76 -16.46
C ALA A 255 7.12 19.43 -17.93
N ARG A 256 8.40 19.25 -18.28
CA ARG A 256 8.81 18.82 -19.63
C ARG A 256 8.31 17.42 -19.97
N PHE A 257 8.32 16.51 -18.99
CA PHE A 257 7.75 15.18 -19.13
C PHE A 257 6.24 15.23 -19.40
N MET A 258 5.50 16.05 -18.64
CA MET A 258 4.07 16.28 -18.86
C MET A 258 3.79 16.80 -20.28
N LEU A 259 4.52 17.84 -20.71
CA LEU A 259 4.40 18.40 -22.06
C LEU A 259 4.70 17.39 -23.17
N ALA A 260 5.74 16.57 -23.01
CA ALA A 260 6.07 15.51 -23.95
C ALA A 260 4.95 14.46 -24.06
N HIS A 261 4.28 14.14 -22.95
CA HIS A 261 3.11 13.27 -22.98
C HIS A 261 1.91 13.96 -23.61
N LEU A 262 1.62 15.23 -23.30
CA LEU A 262 0.50 16.00 -23.89
C LEU A 262 0.63 16.12 -25.42
N GLY A 263 1.84 16.18 -25.95
CA GLY A 263 2.10 16.25 -27.39
C GLY A 263 2.92 17.47 -27.82
N ASP A 264 3.35 18.29 -26.85
CA ASP A 264 4.09 19.53 -27.04
C ASP A 264 5.49 19.44 -26.44
N PRO A 265 6.34 18.49 -26.87
CA PRO A 265 7.65 18.29 -26.26
C PRO A 265 8.51 19.56 -26.38
N THR A 266 9.13 19.97 -25.27
CA THR A 266 10.13 21.04 -25.29
C THR A 266 11.47 20.58 -25.87
N GLY A 267 11.72 19.27 -25.81
CA GLY A 267 12.86 18.59 -26.42
C GLY A 267 12.46 17.88 -27.72
N THR A 268 12.93 16.65 -27.89
CA THR A 268 12.46 15.76 -28.96
C THR A 268 11.28 14.93 -28.50
N GLN A 269 10.42 14.56 -29.44
CA GLN A 269 9.31 13.65 -29.18
C GLN A 269 9.79 12.29 -28.66
N ILE A 270 9.28 11.86 -27.51
CA ILE A 270 9.67 10.59 -26.85
C ILE A 270 8.79 9.40 -27.27
N LEU A 271 7.58 9.66 -27.78
CA LEU A 271 6.61 8.68 -28.29
C LEU A 271 5.81 9.31 -29.43
N THR A 272 5.49 8.56 -30.47
CA THR A 272 4.56 9.00 -31.53
C THR A 272 3.14 9.21 -31.00
N ASP A 273 2.32 9.98 -31.72
CA ASP A 273 0.93 10.25 -31.31
C ASP A 273 0.09 8.97 -31.19
N GLY A 274 0.36 7.99 -32.07
CA GLY A 274 -0.30 6.68 -32.02
C GLY A 274 0.02 5.94 -30.72
N THR A 275 1.31 5.86 -30.37
CA THR A 275 1.76 5.19 -29.14
C THR A 275 1.31 5.93 -27.88
N ARG A 276 1.30 7.27 -27.89
CA ARG A 276 0.76 8.04 -26.77
C ARG A 276 -0.73 7.80 -26.56
N ARG A 277 -1.54 7.71 -27.62
CA ARG A 277 -2.96 7.34 -27.51
C ARG A 277 -3.12 5.93 -26.94
N LEU A 278 -2.40 4.94 -27.50
CA LEU A 278 -2.42 3.57 -27.01
C LEU A 278 -2.05 3.47 -25.52
N MET A 279 -1.03 4.21 -25.08
CA MET A 279 -0.59 4.23 -23.68
C MET A 279 -1.67 4.74 -22.70
N ARG A 280 -2.59 5.58 -23.18
CA ARG A 280 -3.64 6.23 -22.39
C ARG A 280 -4.99 5.51 -22.45
N GLU A 281 -5.14 4.55 -23.36
CA GLU A 281 -6.34 3.71 -23.40
C GLU A 281 -6.35 2.75 -22.20
N PRO A 282 -7.53 2.40 -21.64
CA PRO A 282 -7.63 1.37 -20.62
C PRO A 282 -6.89 0.11 -21.06
N ALA A 283 -5.96 -0.36 -20.25
CA ALA A 283 -5.11 -1.49 -20.64
C ALA A 283 -5.92 -2.77 -20.79
N LEU A 284 -6.97 -2.92 -19.97
CA LEU A 284 -7.90 -4.04 -19.94
C LEU A 284 -9.35 -3.55 -20.09
N ASP A 285 -10.17 -4.37 -20.73
CA ASP A 285 -11.58 -4.10 -21.01
C ASP A 285 -12.54 -4.92 -20.14
N ASP A 286 -13.83 -4.83 -20.43
CA ASP A 286 -14.91 -5.56 -19.74
C ASP A 286 -14.83 -7.08 -19.96
N THR A 287 -14.17 -7.55 -21.01
CA THR A 287 -13.98 -8.99 -21.25
C THR A 287 -13.03 -9.61 -20.24
N THR A 288 -12.06 -8.83 -19.74
CA THR A 288 -11.05 -9.29 -18.78
C THR A 288 -11.38 -8.89 -17.35
N LEU A 289 -11.75 -7.62 -17.12
CA LEU A 289 -12.05 -7.09 -15.78
C LEU A 289 -13.51 -7.28 -15.36
N GLY A 290 -14.38 -7.74 -16.26
CA GLY A 290 -15.80 -7.92 -15.97
C GLY A 290 -16.44 -6.63 -15.45
N ALA A 291 -17.17 -6.75 -14.32
CA ALA A 291 -17.86 -5.61 -13.71
C ALA A 291 -16.91 -4.50 -13.22
N LEU A 292 -15.65 -4.82 -12.91
CA LEU A 292 -14.68 -3.82 -12.45
C LEU A 292 -14.37 -2.78 -13.53
N ALA A 293 -14.55 -3.12 -14.81
CA ALA A 293 -14.33 -2.18 -15.93
C ALA A 293 -15.30 -0.98 -15.93
N ALA A 294 -16.36 -1.02 -15.11
CA ALA A 294 -17.31 0.07 -14.96
C ALA A 294 -16.83 1.20 -14.03
N GLY A 295 -15.68 1.03 -13.36
CA GLY A 295 -15.01 2.00 -12.52
C GLY A 295 -13.66 2.45 -13.10
N PRO A 296 -12.82 3.13 -12.31
CA PRO A 296 -11.47 3.54 -12.73
C PRO A 296 -10.62 2.33 -13.11
N ARG A 297 -9.78 2.48 -14.14
CA ARG A 297 -8.91 1.43 -14.67
C ARG A 297 -7.49 1.92 -14.86
N MET A 298 -6.52 1.02 -14.69
CA MET A 298 -5.19 1.26 -15.23
C MET A 298 -5.23 1.40 -16.76
N THR A 299 -4.46 2.37 -17.26
CA THR A 299 -3.97 2.36 -18.64
C THR A 299 -2.62 1.62 -18.66
N LEU A 300 -1.82 1.77 -19.72
CA LEU A 300 -0.43 1.32 -19.73
C LEU A 300 0.45 2.28 -18.92
N GLY A 301 0.36 2.17 -17.60
CA GLY A 301 1.16 2.91 -16.61
C GLY A 301 0.45 4.08 -15.93
N TRP A 302 -0.66 4.60 -16.46
CA TRP A 302 -1.43 5.69 -15.81
C TRP A 302 -2.58 5.16 -14.99
N PHE A 303 -2.84 5.83 -13.87
CA PHE A 303 -4.11 5.72 -13.14
C PHE A 303 -5.16 6.52 -13.89
N ASP A 304 -6.33 5.94 -14.09
CA ASP A 304 -7.54 6.71 -14.33
C ASP A 304 -7.95 7.39 -13.01
N GLU A 305 -7.84 8.71 -12.99
CA GLU A 305 -8.24 9.58 -11.87
C GLU A 305 -9.37 10.53 -12.33
N SER A 306 -10.10 10.14 -13.38
CA SER A 306 -11.15 10.94 -14.00
C SER A 306 -12.16 11.44 -12.98
N ARG A 307 -12.48 12.72 -13.09
CA ARG A 307 -13.36 13.44 -12.16
C ARG A 307 -13.94 14.65 -12.84
N ASN A 308 -15.03 15.19 -12.28
CA ASN A 308 -15.70 16.38 -12.80
C ASN A 308 -16.10 16.28 -14.29
N GLY A 309 -16.37 15.05 -14.77
CA GLY A 309 -16.69 14.78 -16.17
C GLY A 309 -15.51 14.91 -17.15
N ARG A 310 -14.27 14.96 -16.65
CA ARG A 310 -13.05 15.05 -17.44
C ARG A 310 -12.20 13.80 -17.28
N THR A 311 -11.55 13.38 -18.38
CA THR A 311 -10.50 12.36 -18.31
C THR A 311 -9.31 12.94 -17.55
N VAL A 312 -8.88 12.27 -16.49
CA VAL A 312 -7.67 12.64 -15.78
C VAL A 312 -6.77 11.42 -15.67
N LEU A 313 -5.54 11.56 -16.16
CA LEU A 313 -4.53 10.51 -16.06
C LEU A 313 -3.51 10.93 -15.03
N GLY A 314 -3.28 10.08 -14.03
CA GLY A 314 -2.38 10.42 -12.94
C GLY A 314 -1.49 9.28 -12.51
N HIS A 315 -0.56 9.61 -11.61
CA HIS A 315 0.16 8.63 -10.82
C HIS A 315 0.69 9.30 -9.54
N GLY A 316 0.38 8.72 -8.39
CA GLY A 316 0.96 9.13 -7.10
C GLY A 316 2.33 8.51 -6.85
N GLY A 317 3.17 9.13 -6.03
CA GLY A 317 4.47 8.59 -5.69
C GLY A 317 4.83 8.82 -4.23
N ASP A 318 5.24 7.77 -3.53
CA ASP A 318 5.60 7.86 -2.13
C ASP A 318 6.89 7.06 -1.87
N THR A 319 7.81 7.65 -1.10
CA THR A 319 8.90 6.97 -0.40
C THR A 319 8.68 7.12 1.12
N LEU A 320 9.70 6.97 1.99
CA LEU A 320 9.50 7.22 3.43
C LEU A 320 9.30 8.72 3.69
N ALA A 321 10.08 9.58 3.02
CA ALA A 321 10.09 11.02 3.28
C ALA A 321 9.54 11.88 2.13
N PHE A 322 9.40 11.34 0.93
CA PHE A 322 8.95 12.11 -0.24
C PHE A 322 7.59 11.65 -0.74
N HIS A 323 6.76 12.63 -1.09
CA HIS A 323 5.37 12.41 -1.46
C HIS A 323 5.05 13.29 -2.67
N SER A 324 4.72 12.67 -3.80
CA SER A 324 4.53 13.31 -5.09
C SER A 324 3.22 12.88 -5.75
N HIS A 325 2.77 13.65 -6.72
CA HIS A 325 1.70 13.28 -7.64
C HIS A 325 1.87 14.02 -8.96
N LEU A 326 1.51 13.36 -10.05
CA LEU A 326 1.41 13.95 -11.37
C LEU A 326 0.03 13.67 -11.95
N GLN A 327 -0.64 14.66 -12.52
CA GLN A 327 -1.91 14.52 -13.22
C GLN A 327 -1.90 15.27 -14.56
N LEU A 328 -2.57 14.71 -15.55
CA LEU A 328 -2.81 15.28 -16.88
C LEU A 328 -4.30 15.32 -17.17
N TRP A 329 -4.75 16.40 -17.81
CA TRP A 329 -6.04 16.52 -18.50
C TRP A 329 -5.75 16.57 -20.01
N PRO A 330 -5.67 15.41 -20.68
CA PRO A 330 -5.23 15.34 -22.06
C PRO A 330 -6.07 16.15 -23.05
N GLU A 331 -7.38 16.25 -22.81
CA GLU A 331 -8.32 16.95 -23.67
C GLU A 331 -8.31 18.47 -23.46
N ASP A 332 -7.68 18.95 -22.38
CA ASP A 332 -7.59 20.36 -22.01
C ASP A 332 -6.13 20.88 -22.07
N ASP A 333 -5.19 20.07 -22.59
CA ASP A 333 -3.76 20.38 -22.70
C ASP A 333 -3.15 20.88 -21.38
N THR A 334 -3.60 20.36 -20.24
CA THR A 334 -3.18 20.77 -18.89
C THR A 334 -2.52 19.64 -18.11
N GLY A 335 -1.57 19.98 -17.23
CA GLY A 335 -1.03 19.04 -16.25
C GLY A 335 -0.51 19.73 -15.00
N ILE A 336 -0.52 19.00 -13.89
CA ILE A 336 0.04 19.44 -12.60
C ILE A 336 0.95 18.35 -12.03
N PHE A 337 2.11 18.77 -11.52
CA PHE A 337 3.01 17.94 -10.73
C PHE A 337 3.25 18.63 -9.39
N VAL A 338 3.27 17.85 -8.31
CA VAL A 338 3.53 18.32 -6.95
C VAL A 338 4.45 17.31 -6.26
N SER A 339 5.38 17.79 -5.45
CA SER A 339 6.21 16.95 -4.58
C SER A 339 6.56 17.63 -3.27
N PHE A 340 6.58 16.86 -2.19
CA PHE A 340 6.92 17.28 -0.83
C PHE A 340 8.11 16.46 -0.30
N SER A 341 8.92 17.04 0.59
CA SER A 341 10.09 16.40 1.22
C SER A 341 9.87 16.06 2.70
N SER A 342 8.61 15.90 3.12
CA SER A 342 8.31 15.36 4.45
C SER A 342 6.97 14.65 4.54
N THR A 343 6.89 13.67 5.44
CA THR A 343 5.61 13.06 5.86
C THR A 343 4.72 14.07 6.59
N GLY A 344 5.32 14.96 7.36
CA GLY A 344 4.64 15.93 8.20
C GLY A 344 3.98 15.29 9.43
N SER A 345 3.55 16.15 10.35
CA SER A 345 2.88 15.76 11.59
C SER A 345 1.58 15.03 11.28
N ASP A 346 1.35 13.88 11.92
CA ASP A 346 0.18 13.02 11.69
C ASP A 346 -0.06 12.67 10.20
N HIS A 347 1.01 12.59 9.40
CA HIS A 347 0.96 12.36 7.95
C HIS A 347 0.16 13.43 7.18
N ALA A 348 0.19 14.68 7.64
CA ALA A 348 -0.53 15.80 7.05
C ALA A 348 -0.21 16.04 5.57
N VAL A 349 0.96 15.58 5.07
CA VAL A 349 1.35 15.73 3.66
C VAL A 349 0.34 15.14 2.70
N HIS A 350 -0.29 14.00 3.03
CA HIS A 350 -1.22 13.36 2.12
C HIS A 350 -2.50 14.18 1.99
N LEU A 351 -2.98 14.76 3.10
CA LEU A 351 -4.13 15.67 3.09
C LEU A 351 -3.82 16.94 2.29
N LEU A 352 -2.61 17.49 2.41
CA LEU A 352 -2.19 18.66 1.65
C LEU A 352 -2.08 18.34 0.15
N ARG A 353 -1.48 17.19 -0.20
CA ARG A 353 -1.38 16.72 -1.58
C ARG A 353 -2.77 16.61 -2.21
N ASP A 354 -3.69 15.92 -1.55
CA ASP A 354 -5.06 15.73 -2.05
C ASP A 354 -5.78 17.09 -2.17
N ALA A 355 -5.66 17.97 -1.17
CA ALA A 355 -6.26 19.31 -1.21
C ALA A 355 -5.73 20.19 -2.35
N VAL A 356 -4.45 20.05 -2.72
CA VAL A 356 -3.87 20.76 -3.88
C VAL A 356 -4.43 20.19 -5.19
N LEU A 357 -4.47 18.87 -5.35
CA LEU A 357 -4.93 18.24 -6.58
C LEU A 357 -6.44 18.46 -6.80
N ASP A 358 -7.24 18.25 -5.77
CA ASP A 358 -8.69 18.46 -5.81
C ASP A 358 -9.00 19.95 -5.94
N GLY A 359 -8.31 20.81 -5.18
CA GLY A 359 -8.46 22.26 -5.30
C GLY A 359 -8.08 22.80 -6.69
N PHE A 360 -7.08 22.21 -7.35
CA PHE A 360 -6.75 22.55 -8.74
C PHE A 360 -7.87 22.11 -9.70
N ALA A 361 -8.35 20.87 -9.56
CA ALA A 361 -9.43 20.35 -10.39
C ALA A 361 -10.73 21.15 -10.22
N ASP A 362 -11.17 21.40 -8.99
CA ASP A 362 -12.41 22.12 -8.71
C ASP A 362 -12.34 23.59 -9.13
N ARG A 363 -11.14 24.20 -9.06
CA ARG A 363 -10.93 25.59 -9.46
C ARG A 363 -10.97 25.79 -10.97
N TYR A 364 -10.40 24.89 -11.76
CA TYR A 364 -10.25 25.12 -13.21
C TYR A 364 -11.15 24.20 -14.05
N PHE A 365 -11.53 23.05 -13.52
CA PHE A 365 -12.37 22.03 -14.14
C PHE A 365 -13.53 21.65 -13.21
N PRO A 366 -14.40 22.61 -12.81
CA PRO A 366 -15.47 22.35 -11.85
C PRO A 366 -16.43 21.27 -12.35
N ALA A 367 -16.97 20.49 -11.42
CA ALA A 367 -17.94 19.44 -11.72
C ALA A 367 -19.18 20.01 -12.44
N GLY A 368 -19.65 19.27 -13.45
CA GLY A 368 -20.98 19.46 -14.00
C GLY A 368 -22.08 18.87 -13.10
N ASP A 369 -23.32 18.90 -13.57
CA ASP A 369 -24.45 18.29 -12.87
C ASP A 369 -24.22 16.78 -12.68
N THR A 370 -24.48 16.28 -11.47
CA THR A 370 -24.36 14.86 -11.17
C THR A 370 -25.53 14.08 -11.79
N GLU A 371 -25.22 13.00 -12.50
CA GLU A 371 -26.26 12.12 -13.01
C GLU A 371 -27.01 11.44 -11.86
N PRO A 372 -28.36 11.39 -11.91
CA PRO A 372 -29.17 10.70 -10.92
C PRO A 372 -28.95 9.19 -11.01
N SER A 373 -29.22 8.48 -9.90
CA SER A 373 -29.16 7.03 -9.90
C SER A 373 -30.16 6.42 -10.89
N THR A 374 -29.70 5.41 -11.62
CA THR A 374 -30.52 4.59 -12.54
C THR A 374 -31.12 3.36 -11.86
N VAL A 375 -30.81 3.15 -10.57
CA VAL A 375 -31.23 1.98 -9.78
C VAL A 375 -32.37 2.37 -8.84
N ASP A 376 -33.42 1.56 -8.76
CA ASP A 376 -34.55 1.82 -7.86
C ASP A 376 -34.17 1.63 -6.38
N ASP A 377 -34.87 2.34 -5.49
CA ASP A 377 -34.55 2.40 -4.07
C ASP A 377 -34.51 1.02 -3.38
N ALA A 378 -35.37 0.08 -3.78
CA ALA A 378 -35.42 -1.25 -3.17
C ALA A 378 -34.19 -2.09 -3.57
N THR A 379 -33.79 -2.00 -4.84
CA THR A 379 -32.55 -2.63 -5.33
C THR A 379 -31.32 -2.01 -4.68
N ARG A 380 -31.23 -0.68 -4.56
CA ARG A 380 -30.11 -0.02 -3.87
C ARG A 380 -29.98 -0.47 -2.41
N ALA A 381 -31.10 -0.53 -1.68
CA ALA A 381 -31.10 -1.03 -0.30
C ALA A 381 -30.62 -2.49 -0.21
N ALA A 382 -31.02 -3.34 -1.15
CA ALA A 382 -30.57 -4.74 -1.19
C ALA A 382 -29.06 -4.85 -1.50
N HIS A 383 -28.56 -4.10 -2.48
CA HIS A 383 -27.14 -4.07 -2.82
C HIS A 383 -26.29 -3.49 -1.69
N ALA A 384 -26.75 -2.43 -1.01
CA ALA A 384 -26.07 -1.86 0.15
C ALA A 384 -25.90 -2.90 1.27
N GLN A 385 -26.94 -3.71 1.53
CA GLN A 385 -26.86 -4.81 2.50
C GLN A 385 -25.89 -5.91 2.06
N ALA A 386 -25.86 -6.24 0.77
CA ALA A 386 -24.90 -7.22 0.24
C ALA A 386 -23.46 -6.72 0.27
N LEU A 387 -23.23 -5.40 0.15
CA LEU A 387 -21.92 -4.75 0.23
C LEU A 387 -21.43 -4.59 1.68
N ALA A 388 -22.30 -4.62 2.67
CA ALA A 388 -21.90 -4.47 4.07
C ALA A 388 -21.02 -5.64 4.54
N GLY A 389 -19.88 -5.33 5.15
CA GLY A 389 -18.92 -6.35 5.55
C GLY A 389 -17.54 -5.81 5.87
N THR A 390 -16.59 -6.74 5.98
CA THR A 390 -15.17 -6.46 6.21
C THR A 390 -14.39 -6.89 4.98
N TYR A 391 -13.47 -6.04 4.56
CA TYR A 391 -12.65 -6.19 3.37
C TYR A 391 -11.16 -5.99 3.69
N GLU A 392 -10.31 -6.61 2.88
CA GLU A 392 -8.86 -6.39 2.83
C GLU A 392 -8.47 -5.94 1.42
N GLY A 393 -7.38 -5.20 1.28
CA GLY A 393 -6.84 -4.84 -0.03
C GLY A 393 -6.27 -6.06 -0.77
N THR A 394 -6.40 -6.09 -2.08
CA THR A 394 -5.82 -7.15 -2.94
C THR A 394 -4.29 -7.08 -3.03
N ARG A 395 -3.71 -5.90 -2.82
CA ARG A 395 -2.27 -5.72 -2.57
C ARG A 395 -1.95 -6.15 -1.14
N GLY A 396 -1.37 -7.32 -0.97
CA GLY A 396 -1.01 -7.84 0.34
C GLY A 396 -0.09 -9.05 0.29
N PHE A 397 0.13 -9.64 1.47
CA PHE A 397 0.96 -10.83 1.67
C PHE A 397 0.05 -12.05 1.86
N HIS A 398 0.35 -13.15 1.16
CA HIS A 398 -0.53 -14.32 1.12
C HIS A 398 0.20 -15.62 1.50
N THR A 399 1.50 -15.74 1.23
CA THR A 399 2.23 -17.00 1.43
C THR A 399 3.16 -17.03 2.66
N THR A 400 3.44 -15.87 3.25
CA THR A 400 4.39 -15.74 4.38
C THR A 400 3.68 -15.31 5.67
N PHE A 401 4.44 -15.24 6.77
CA PHE A 401 3.92 -14.77 8.06
C PHE A 401 3.36 -13.34 8.00
N LEU A 402 3.76 -12.54 7.00
CA LEU A 402 3.26 -11.18 6.83
C LEU A 402 1.79 -11.11 6.41
N THR A 403 1.14 -12.23 6.09
CA THR A 403 -0.31 -12.24 5.84
C THR A 403 -1.12 -11.67 7.02
N VAL A 404 -0.54 -11.61 8.22
CA VAL A 404 -1.11 -10.91 9.38
C VAL A 404 -1.32 -9.42 9.19
N ALA A 405 -0.61 -8.78 8.26
CA ALA A 405 -0.76 -7.34 8.00
C ALA A 405 -2.17 -6.98 7.52
N GLY A 406 -2.80 -7.82 6.69
CA GLY A 406 -4.14 -7.57 6.15
C GLY A 406 -5.20 -7.42 7.26
N PRO A 407 -5.41 -8.44 8.12
CA PRO A 407 -6.39 -8.38 9.20
C PRO A 407 -6.13 -7.29 10.27
N LEU A 408 -4.94 -6.68 10.31
CA LEU A 408 -4.63 -5.57 11.21
C LEU A 408 -5.15 -4.21 10.70
N GLN A 409 -5.46 -4.11 9.41
CA GLN A 409 -5.99 -2.90 8.78
C GLN A 409 -7.26 -3.19 7.97
N PRO A 410 -8.32 -3.74 8.61
CA PRO A 410 -9.54 -4.08 7.91
C PRO A 410 -10.28 -2.82 7.44
N ILE A 411 -10.87 -2.91 6.25
CA ILE A 411 -11.79 -1.90 5.73
C ILE A 411 -13.20 -2.38 6.00
N THR A 412 -14.02 -1.56 6.66
CA THR A 412 -15.41 -1.92 6.96
C THR A 412 -16.36 -1.11 6.09
N ALA A 413 -17.33 -1.79 5.51
CA ALA A 413 -18.46 -1.20 4.80
C ALA A 413 -19.73 -1.36 5.64
N GLN A 414 -20.42 -0.26 5.92
CA GLN A 414 -21.61 -0.25 6.77
C GLN A 414 -22.76 0.45 6.06
N VAL A 415 -23.97 -0.14 6.11
CA VAL A 415 -25.16 0.51 5.57
C VAL A 415 -25.52 1.74 6.39
N VAL A 416 -25.77 2.84 5.70
CA VAL A 416 -26.20 4.13 6.26
C VAL A 416 -27.39 4.63 5.44
N ASP A 417 -28.30 5.34 6.10
CA ASP A 417 -29.48 5.94 5.45
C ASP A 417 -30.40 4.96 4.68
N GLY A 418 -30.22 3.66 4.87
CA GLY A 418 -31.05 2.58 4.30
C GLY A 418 -30.55 2.02 2.98
N ASP A 419 -29.90 2.83 2.13
CA ASP A 419 -29.46 2.45 0.78
C ASP A 419 -28.05 2.96 0.40
N ARG A 420 -27.35 3.63 1.33
CA ARG A 420 -25.97 4.10 1.15
C ARG A 420 -25.01 3.25 1.93
N VAL A 421 -23.73 3.29 1.57
CA VAL A 421 -22.69 2.52 2.24
C VAL A 421 -21.54 3.43 2.65
N ARG A 422 -21.19 3.38 3.94
CA ARG A 422 -20.02 4.07 4.49
C ARG A 422 -18.85 3.11 4.55
N PHE A 423 -17.76 3.43 3.87
CA PHE A 423 -16.47 2.77 4.03
C PHE A 423 -15.63 3.50 5.08
N SER A 424 -14.91 2.74 5.92
CA SER A 424 -13.87 3.30 6.79
C SER A 424 -12.66 3.78 5.98
N ALA A 425 -11.79 4.60 6.59
CA ALA A 425 -10.48 4.89 6.01
C ALA A 425 -9.68 3.58 5.77
N GLY A 426 -8.83 3.56 4.76
CA GLY A 426 -8.10 2.38 4.31
C GLY A 426 -7.23 2.65 3.08
N VAL A 427 -6.97 1.58 2.31
CA VAL A 427 -6.22 1.58 1.03
C VAL A 427 -6.59 2.80 0.21
N GLY A 428 -5.65 3.71 -0.10
CA GLY A 428 -5.90 4.87 -0.97
C GLY A 428 -6.93 5.90 -0.48
N GLN A 429 -7.55 5.71 0.69
CA GLN A 429 -8.62 6.56 1.21
C GLN A 429 -8.34 6.93 2.68
N LEU A 430 -7.90 8.17 2.91
CA LEU A 430 -7.42 8.62 4.24
C LEU A 430 -8.53 8.87 5.26
N ARG A 431 -9.77 9.04 4.82
CA ARG A 431 -10.93 9.37 5.66
C ARG A 431 -12.12 8.50 5.30
N PRO A 432 -13.00 8.15 6.27
CA PRO A 432 -14.24 7.46 5.94
C PRO A 432 -15.08 8.26 4.93
N ALA A 433 -15.71 7.58 3.99
CA ALA A 433 -16.57 8.21 2.98
C ALA A 433 -17.87 7.42 2.79
N VAL A 434 -18.90 8.15 2.35
CA VAL A 434 -20.23 7.60 2.07
C VAL A 434 -20.42 7.52 0.56
N TYR A 435 -20.94 6.38 0.11
CA TYR A 435 -21.15 6.08 -1.28
C TYR A 435 -22.62 5.78 -1.54
N GLU A 436 -23.12 6.24 -2.69
CA GLU A 436 -24.45 5.95 -3.22
C GLU A 436 -24.35 5.19 -4.54
N GLU A 437 -25.27 4.25 -4.77
CA GLU A 437 -25.29 3.48 -6.01
C GLU A 437 -25.93 4.31 -7.14
N VAL A 438 -25.20 4.50 -8.23
CA VAL A 438 -25.61 5.32 -9.38
C VAL A 438 -26.01 4.49 -10.61
N ARG A 439 -25.36 3.33 -10.77
CA ARG A 439 -25.69 2.30 -11.76
C ARG A 439 -25.59 0.95 -11.05
N PRO A 440 -26.17 -0.14 -11.58
CA PRO A 440 -26.08 -1.44 -10.93
C PRO A 440 -24.64 -1.80 -10.57
N TRP A 441 -24.37 -1.98 -9.28
CA TRP A 441 -23.06 -2.28 -8.69
C TRP A 441 -21.96 -1.24 -8.92
N VAL A 442 -22.34 0.00 -9.28
CA VAL A 442 -21.42 1.13 -9.40
C VAL A 442 -21.84 2.22 -8.42
N TYR A 443 -20.91 2.56 -7.54
CA TYR A 443 -21.12 3.49 -6.46
C TYR A 443 -20.28 4.74 -6.67
N ARG A 444 -20.84 5.90 -6.33
CA ARG A 444 -20.15 7.19 -6.36
C ARG A 444 -20.10 7.75 -4.94
N GLU A 445 -18.99 8.36 -4.59
CA GLU A 445 -18.83 9.09 -3.34
C GLU A 445 -19.78 10.31 -3.30
N VAL A 446 -20.48 10.53 -2.19
CA VAL A 446 -21.53 11.56 -2.09
C VAL A 446 -20.97 12.99 -2.12
N ASP A 447 -19.82 13.22 -1.49
CA ASP A 447 -19.15 14.53 -1.38
C ASP A 447 -17.73 14.50 -1.97
N GLY A 448 -17.51 13.62 -2.94
CA GLY A 448 -16.20 13.42 -3.56
C GLY A 448 -16.32 12.93 -4.99
N HIS A 449 -15.19 12.51 -5.57
CA HIS A 449 -15.11 12.15 -6.98
C HIS A 449 -14.90 10.65 -7.21
N ARG A 450 -14.75 9.85 -6.14
CA ARG A 450 -14.42 8.43 -6.28
C ARG A 450 -15.59 7.62 -6.81
N VAL A 451 -15.27 6.65 -7.67
CA VAL A 451 -16.19 5.67 -8.20
C VAL A 451 -15.69 4.28 -7.82
N LEU A 452 -16.58 3.46 -7.27
CA LEU A 452 -16.32 2.05 -6.97
C LEU A 452 -17.15 1.18 -7.90
N ALA A 453 -16.54 0.16 -8.48
CA ALA A 453 -17.24 -0.88 -9.24
C ALA A 453 -17.18 -2.20 -8.50
N VAL A 454 -18.32 -2.86 -8.32
CA VAL A 454 -18.44 -4.08 -7.51
C VAL A 454 -18.68 -5.27 -8.42
N GLN A 455 -17.83 -6.28 -8.30
CA GLN A 455 -18.00 -7.57 -8.95
C GLN A 455 -18.66 -8.56 -8.00
N THR A 456 -19.70 -9.23 -8.48
CA THR A 456 -20.47 -10.22 -7.72
C THR A 456 -20.51 -11.58 -8.42
N ASP A 457 -20.78 -12.62 -7.64
CA ASP A 457 -21.13 -13.94 -8.18
C ASP A 457 -22.60 -13.99 -8.65
N ALA A 458 -23.02 -15.13 -9.20
CA ALA A 458 -24.38 -15.33 -9.68
C ALA A 458 -25.46 -15.23 -8.58
N ASP A 459 -25.08 -15.36 -7.30
CA ASP A 459 -25.97 -15.22 -6.15
C ASP A 459 -25.99 -13.77 -5.61
N GLY A 460 -25.25 -12.84 -6.23
CA GLY A 460 -25.12 -11.45 -5.79
C GLY A 460 -24.19 -11.27 -4.60
N ARG A 461 -23.33 -12.25 -4.27
CA ARG A 461 -22.29 -12.08 -3.25
C ARG A 461 -21.11 -11.31 -3.83
N VAL A 462 -20.65 -10.31 -3.10
CA VAL A 462 -19.46 -9.53 -3.48
C VAL A 462 -18.23 -10.43 -3.54
N GLN A 463 -17.47 -10.31 -4.62
CA GLN A 463 -16.20 -11.01 -4.85
C GLN A 463 -15.02 -10.02 -4.82
N LEU A 464 -15.17 -8.89 -5.51
CA LEU A 464 -14.18 -7.81 -5.56
C LEU A 464 -14.86 -6.44 -5.63
N ILE A 465 -14.21 -5.43 -5.10
CA ILE A 465 -14.59 -4.02 -5.24
C ILE A 465 -13.39 -3.28 -5.84
N GLY A 466 -13.51 -2.76 -7.05
CA GLY A 466 -12.51 -1.84 -7.62
C GLY A 466 -12.50 -0.57 -6.79
N HIS A 467 -11.39 -0.30 -6.10
CA HIS A 467 -11.27 0.82 -5.16
C HIS A 467 -10.67 2.05 -5.81
N ASP A 468 -9.70 1.80 -6.68
CA ASP A 468 -9.09 2.74 -7.61
C ASP A 468 -8.63 1.96 -8.85
N SER A 469 -7.86 2.61 -9.70
CA SER A 469 -7.37 2.03 -10.96
C SER A 469 -6.50 0.78 -10.77
N ALA A 470 -5.72 0.68 -9.69
CA ALA A 470 -4.67 -0.32 -9.50
C ALA A 470 -4.89 -1.26 -8.31
N MET A 471 -5.90 -0.99 -7.49
CA MET A 471 -6.18 -1.73 -6.26
C MET A 471 -7.67 -2.06 -6.14
N SER A 472 -7.93 -3.25 -5.61
CA SER A 472 -9.27 -3.73 -5.31
C SER A 472 -9.37 -4.12 -3.84
N LEU A 473 -10.59 -4.28 -3.35
CA LEU A 473 -10.90 -4.83 -2.05
C LEU A 473 -11.54 -6.20 -2.21
N MET A 474 -11.19 -7.14 -1.35
CA MET A 474 -11.76 -8.49 -1.31
C MET A 474 -12.43 -8.76 0.05
N PRO A 475 -13.59 -9.45 0.08
CA PRO A 475 -14.24 -9.82 1.34
C PRO A 475 -13.35 -10.69 2.21
N VAL A 476 -13.35 -10.43 3.51
CA VAL A 476 -12.62 -11.24 4.49
C VAL A 476 -13.50 -12.36 5.03
N SER A 477 -12.96 -13.58 5.05
CA SER A 477 -13.68 -14.73 5.62
C SER A 477 -13.85 -14.60 7.14
N ALA A 478 -14.91 -15.20 7.69
CA ALA A 478 -15.14 -15.19 9.14
C ALA A 478 -13.98 -15.81 9.94
N ALA A 479 -13.30 -16.82 9.37
CA ALA A 479 -12.12 -17.42 9.99
C ALA A 479 -10.95 -16.43 10.04
N ARG A 480 -10.67 -15.75 8.92
CA ARG A 480 -9.60 -14.75 8.82
C ARG A 480 -9.86 -13.54 9.73
N SER A 481 -11.08 -13.02 9.78
CA SER A 481 -11.47 -11.95 10.71
C SER A 481 -11.33 -12.36 12.19
N ALA A 482 -11.52 -13.63 12.52
CA ALA A 482 -11.40 -14.13 13.89
C ALA A 482 -9.95 -14.43 14.31
N ALA A 483 -8.99 -14.50 13.39
CA ALA A 483 -7.64 -15.00 13.65
C ALA A 483 -6.85 -14.14 14.65
N VAL A 484 -6.77 -12.82 14.44
CA VAL A 484 -6.08 -11.89 15.36
C VAL A 484 -6.76 -11.84 16.73
N PRO A 485 -8.09 -11.67 16.85
CA PRO A 485 -8.78 -11.77 18.13
C PRO A 485 -8.57 -13.11 18.84
N ALA A 486 -8.54 -14.23 18.12
CA ALA A 486 -8.30 -15.56 18.69
C ALA A 486 -6.88 -15.69 19.23
N LEU A 487 -5.86 -15.18 18.53
CA LEU A 487 -4.48 -15.11 19.05
C LEU A 487 -4.42 -14.31 20.35
N GLY A 488 -5.00 -13.10 20.36
CA GLY A 488 -5.01 -12.22 21.53
C GLY A 488 -5.74 -12.83 22.73
N ALA A 489 -6.94 -13.38 22.51
CA ALA A 489 -7.73 -14.04 23.56
C ALA A 489 -7.02 -15.29 24.09
N GLY A 490 -6.44 -16.11 23.21
CA GLY A 490 -5.64 -17.27 23.57
C GLY A 490 -4.45 -16.88 24.45
N ALA A 491 -3.66 -15.89 24.02
CA ALA A 491 -2.52 -15.38 24.78
C ALA A 491 -2.93 -14.79 26.14
N ALA A 492 -4.05 -14.06 26.22
CA ALA A 492 -4.55 -13.51 27.48
C ALA A 492 -4.91 -14.63 28.49
N VAL A 493 -5.60 -15.68 28.03
CA VAL A 493 -5.90 -16.86 28.86
C VAL A 493 -4.63 -17.53 29.37
N LEU A 494 -3.62 -17.68 28.51
CA LEU A 494 -2.35 -18.30 28.87
C LEU A 494 -1.55 -17.42 29.85
N LEU A 495 -1.54 -16.10 29.66
CA LEU A 495 -0.90 -15.14 30.56
C LEU A 495 -1.55 -15.15 31.95
N VAL A 496 -2.88 -15.13 32.03
CA VAL A 496 -3.60 -15.25 33.31
C VAL A 496 -3.25 -16.56 34.00
N THR A 497 -3.11 -17.65 33.25
CA THR A 497 -2.71 -18.96 33.78
C THR A 497 -1.29 -18.94 34.36
N LEU A 498 -0.35 -18.24 33.70
CA LEU A 498 1.02 -18.06 34.18
C LEU A 498 1.07 -17.21 35.46
N ILE A 499 0.26 -16.14 35.56
CA ILE A 499 0.20 -15.25 36.74
C ILE A 499 -0.50 -15.94 37.92
N ALA A 500 -1.56 -16.71 37.68
CA ALA A 500 -2.32 -17.39 38.72
C ALA A 500 -1.46 -18.40 39.51
N TRP A 501 -0.38 -18.91 38.91
CA TRP A 501 0.50 -19.87 39.56
C TRP A 501 1.32 -19.30 40.74
N PRO A 502 2.18 -18.28 40.57
CA PRO A 502 2.91 -17.67 41.68
C PRO A 502 1.97 -17.05 42.70
N VAL A 503 0.85 -16.43 42.27
CA VAL A 503 -0.17 -15.90 43.18
C VAL A 503 -0.78 -17.01 44.04
N GLY A 504 -1.18 -18.13 43.43
CA GLY A 504 -1.71 -19.28 44.18
C GLY A 504 -0.69 -19.88 45.17
N ALA A 505 0.60 -19.88 44.82
CA ALA A 505 1.67 -20.31 45.73
C ALA A 505 1.84 -19.34 46.91
N LEU A 506 1.81 -18.04 46.65
CA LEU A 506 1.87 -16.99 47.67
C LEU A 506 0.65 -17.04 48.60
N VAL A 507 -0.56 -17.17 48.06
CA VAL A 507 -1.79 -17.29 48.86
C VAL A 507 -1.74 -18.52 49.77
N ARG A 508 -1.25 -19.68 49.28
CA ARG A 508 -1.05 -20.87 50.13
C ARG A 508 -0.02 -20.64 51.24
N ARG A 509 1.03 -19.88 50.95
CA ARG A 509 2.08 -19.52 51.92
C ARG A 509 1.56 -18.53 52.98
N VAL A 510 0.78 -17.52 52.58
CA VAL A 510 0.24 -16.46 53.45
C VAL A 510 -0.93 -16.94 54.28
N ARG A 511 -1.82 -17.76 53.72
CA ARG A 511 -2.99 -18.30 54.45
C ARG A 511 -2.65 -19.43 55.43
N GLY A 512 -1.38 -19.84 55.51
CA GLY A 512 -0.86 -20.85 56.44
C GLY A 512 -1.65 -22.16 56.40
N SER A 513 -1.22 -23.17 55.62
CA SER A 513 -1.95 -24.44 55.57
C SER A 513 -1.96 -25.14 56.95
N ARG A 514 -3.05 -24.94 57.70
CA ARG A 514 -3.61 -25.95 58.60
C ARG A 514 -4.25 -27.04 57.74
N GLN A 515 -3.45 -27.98 57.27
CA GLN A 515 -3.93 -29.31 56.89
C GLN A 515 -2.98 -30.34 57.50
N THR A 516 -3.55 -31.16 58.38
CA THR A 516 -2.94 -32.29 59.07
C THR A 516 -2.43 -33.34 58.07
N PRO A 517 -1.29 -33.99 58.35
CA PRO A 517 -0.81 -35.11 57.54
C PRO A 517 -1.59 -36.37 57.95
N ASP A 518 -2.58 -36.79 57.15
CA ASP A 518 -3.04 -38.18 57.19
C ASP A 518 -3.79 -38.58 55.91
N GLY A 519 -3.45 -39.76 55.38
CA GLY A 519 -4.17 -40.48 54.33
C GLY A 519 -3.51 -40.45 52.95
N ASP A 520 -2.97 -41.60 52.55
CA ASP A 520 -2.46 -41.90 51.20
C ASP A 520 -3.32 -41.33 50.06
N VAL A 521 -2.75 -40.40 49.26
CA VAL A 521 -3.34 -39.99 47.98
C VAL A 521 -2.31 -40.16 46.84
N PRO A 522 -2.39 -41.25 46.05
CA PRO A 522 -1.49 -41.50 44.91
C PRO A 522 -1.72 -40.60 43.67
N SER A 523 -2.26 -39.38 43.82
CA SER A 523 -2.75 -38.57 42.68
C SER A 523 -1.83 -37.41 42.24
N HIS A 524 -0.82 -37.05 43.04
CA HIS A 524 0.05 -35.90 42.73
C HIS A 524 1.11 -36.17 41.65
N THR A 525 1.60 -37.40 41.49
CA THR A 525 2.62 -37.74 40.49
C THR A 525 2.07 -37.78 39.07
N ARG A 526 0.81 -38.22 38.88
CA ARG A 526 0.20 -38.37 37.54
C ARG A 526 -0.19 -37.04 36.87
N THR A 527 -0.38 -35.97 37.65
CA THR A 527 -0.79 -34.65 37.14
C THR A 527 0.39 -33.68 36.99
N ARG A 528 1.51 -33.91 37.70
CA ARG A 528 2.65 -32.97 37.75
C ARG A 528 3.27 -32.67 36.39
N LEU A 529 3.54 -33.69 35.58
CA LEU A 529 4.18 -33.51 34.27
C LEU A 529 3.27 -32.75 33.28
N PRO A 530 1.99 -33.11 33.09
CA PRO A 530 1.05 -32.31 32.29
C PRO A 530 0.99 -30.84 32.70
N HIS A 531 1.01 -30.56 34.01
CA HIS A 531 1.03 -29.18 34.52
C HIS A 531 2.31 -28.42 34.15
N ILE A 532 3.48 -29.06 34.24
CA ILE A 532 4.75 -28.44 33.85
C ILE A 532 4.74 -28.16 32.35
N LEU A 533 4.42 -29.15 31.53
CA LEU A 533 4.39 -29.01 30.07
C LEU A 533 3.41 -27.92 29.61
N THR A 534 2.21 -27.89 30.20
CA THR A 534 1.21 -26.85 29.89
C THR A 534 1.72 -25.45 30.22
N ARG A 535 2.46 -25.28 31.33
CA ARG A 535 3.01 -23.97 31.75
C ARG A 535 4.20 -23.55 30.90
N SER A 536 5.10 -24.48 30.60
CA SER A 536 6.23 -24.22 29.71
C SER A 536 5.73 -23.81 28.32
N ALA A 537 4.75 -24.54 27.77
CA ALA A 537 4.14 -24.18 26.50
C ALA A 537 3.38 -22.85 26.56
N ALA A 538 2.70 -22.54 27.67
CA ALA A 538 2.03 -21.26 27.85
C ALA A 538 3.03 -20.09 27.88
N LEU A 539 4.18 -20.28 28.55
CA LEU A 539 5.27 -19.31 28.54
C LEU A 539 5.85 -19.13 27.13
N SER A 540 6.13 -20.23 26.42
CA SER A 540 6.61 -20.18 25.04
C SER A 540 5.62 -19.48 24.12
N ALA A 541 4.32 -19.74 24.25
CA ALA A 541 3.27 -19.09 23.48
C ALA A 541 3.23 -17.57 23.69
N VAL A 542 3.27 -17.11 24.95
CA VAL A 542 3.26 -15.67 25.27
C VAL A 542 4.53 -14.99 24.77
N LEU A 543 5.70 -15.62 24.99
CA LEU A 543 6.97 -15.08 24.48
C LEU A 543 6.99 -15.05 22.95
N GLY A 544 6.50 -16.10 22.29
CA GLY A 544 6.40 -16.18 20.83
C GLY A 544 5.54 -15.06 20.26
N LEU A 545 4.37 -14.78 20.85
CA LEU A 545 3.52 -13.67 20.42
C LEU A 545 4.21 -12.31 20.62
N LEU A 546 4.89 -12.09 21.75
CA LEU A 546 5.67 -10.86 21.96
C LEU A 546 6.80 -10.71 20.94
N THR A 547 7.47 -11.81 20.58
CA THR A 547 8.48 -11.80 19.52
C THR A 547 7.84 -11.49 18.17
N TRP A 548 6.68 -12.06 17.83
CA TRP A 548 5.97 -11.73 16.60
C TRP A 548 5.55 -10.27 16.53
N VAL A 549 5.07 -9.68 17.63
CA VAL A 549 4.77 -8.24 17.68
C VAL A 549 6.02 -7.41 17.37
N TYR A 550 7.18 -7.78 17.94
CA TYR A 550 8.45 -7.12 17.62
C TYR A 550 8.82 -7.28 16.14
N VAL A 551 8.74 -8.51 15.60
CA VAL A 551 8.98 -8.80 14.18
C VAL A 551 8.07 -7.93 13.30
N MET A 552 6.77 -7.88 13.58
CA MET A 552 5.81 -7.13 12.76
C MET A 552 6.08 -5.65 12.78
N VAL A 553 6.34 -5.08 13.96
CA VAL A 553 6.65 -3.65 14.07
C VAL A 553 7.92 -3.33 13.28
N THR A 554 8.98 -4.11 13.43
CA THR A 554 10.24 -3.85 12.70
C THR A 554 10.08 -3.99 11.18
N VAL A 555 9.43 -5.05 10.71
CA VAL A 555 9.26 -5.31 9.27
C VAL A 555 8.32 -4.30 8.62
N LEU A 556 7.19 -3.97 9.25
CA LEU A 556 6.23 -3.01 8.70
C LEU A 556 6.75 -1.57 8.72
N THR A 557 7.79 -1.27 9.50
CA THR A 557 8.54 0.01 9.41
C THR A 557 9.71 -0.06 8.42
N LEU A 558 9.78 -1.08 7.57
CA LEU A 558 10.82 -1.32 6.57
C LEU A 558 12.26 -1.38 7.13
N GLU A 559 12.40 -1.80 8.39
CA GLU A 559 13.70 -1.97 9.03
C GLU A 559 14.23 -3.41 8.83
N PRO A 560 15.55 -3.59 8.63
CA PRO A 560 16.13 -4.91 8.48
C PRO A 560 16.04 -5.71 9.78
N LEU A 561 15.68 -6.98 9.67
CA LEU A 561 15.54 -7.88 10.81
C LEU A 561 16.36 -9.16 10.57
N PRO A 562 17.16 -9.62 11.54
CA PRO A 562 17.88 -10.89 11.38
C PRO A 562 16.92 -12.09 11.34
N ASP A 563 17.10 -12.97 10.35
CA ASP A 563 16.32 -14.22 10.18
C ASP A 563 16.20 -15.04 11.47
N ALA A 564 17.26 -15.06 12.29
CA ALA A 564 17.30 -15.78 13.56
C ALA A 564 16.17 -15.34 14.51
N VAL A 565 15.77 -14.07 14.49
CA VAL A 565 14.68 -13.56 15.34
C VAL A 565 13.34 -14.15 14.89
N ILE A 566 13.09 -14.22 13.59
CA ILE A 566 11.88 -14.84 13.01
C ILE A 566 11.86 -16.33 13.36
N ARG A 567 12.99 -17.03 13.21
CA ARG A 567 13.10 -18.45 13.57
C ARG A 567 12.87 -18.69 15.06
N VAL A 568 13.32 -17.80 15.95
CA VAL A 568 13.00 -17.86 17.38
C VAL A 568 11.50 -17.69 17.62
N ALA A 569 10.85 -16.73 16.96
CA ALA A 569 9.41 -16.54 17.04
C ALA A 569 8.65 -17.81 16.61
N GLN A 570 9.07 -18.45 15.51
CA GLN A 570 8.52 -19.71 15.01
C GLN A 570 8.68 -20.85 16.01
N VAL A 571 9.88 -21.04 16.58
CA VAL A 571 10.13 -22.11 17.57
C VAL A 571 9.27 -21.91 18.82
N LEU A 572 9.20 -20.69 19.34
CA LEU A 572 8.37 -20.37 20.50
C LEU A 572 6.87 -20.60 20.21
N THR A 573 6.42 -20.21 19.03
CA THR A 573 5.04 -20.43 18.57
C THR A 573 4.74 -21.91 18.41
N ALA A 574 5.63 -22.69 17.80
CA ALA A 574 5.49 -24.14 17.64
C ALA A 574 5.40 -24.86 19.00
N LEU A 575 6.24 -24.46 19.97
CA LEU A 575 6.13 -24.96 21.35
C LEU A 575 4.81 -24.57 22.01
N GLY A 576 4.29 -23.37 21.72
CA GLY A 576 2.96 -22.93 22.11
C GLY A 576 1.85 -23.81 21.53
N VAL A 577 1.87 -24.07 20.22
CA VAL A 577 0.91 -24.94 19.53
C VAL A 577 0.94 -26.37 20.07
N LEU A 578 2.14 -26.94 20.29
CA LEU A 578 2.29 -28.25 20.94
C LEU A 578 1.72 -28.27 22.38
N GLY A 579 1.59 -27.11 23.01
CA GLY A 579 0.88 -26.93 24.27
C GLY A 579 -0.57 -27.41 24.27
N PHE A 580 -1.22 -27.47 23.11
CA PHE A 580 -2.55 -28.07 22.95
C PHE A 580 -2.57 -29.53 23.43
N LEU A 581 -1.58 -30.33 23.03
CA LEU A 581 -1.46 -31.73 23.44
C LEU A 581 -1.25 -31.85 24.96
N ALA A 582 -0.42 -30.98 25.53
CA ALA A 582 -0.19 -30.91 26.97
C ALA A 582 -1.47 -30.52 27.73
N ALA A 583 -2.28 -29.60 27.18
CA ALA A 583 -3.54 -29.17 27.75
C ALA A 583 -4.62 -30.27 27.68
N VAL A 584 -4.71 -31.03 26.58
CA VAL A 584 -5.58 -32.21 26.47
C VAL A 584 -5.17 -33.26 27.51
N TRP A 585 -3.87 -33.54 27.64
CA TRP A 585 -3.38 -34.47 28.66
C TRP A 585 -3.70 -33.98 30.07
N ARG A 586 -3.54 -32.69 30.34
CA ARG A 586 -3.93 -32.09 31.62
C ARG A 586 -5.43 -32.27 31.88
N LEU A 587 -6.30 -31.89 30.94
CA LEU A 587 -7.76 -32.01 31.12
C LEU A 587 -8.18 -33.45 31.37
N THR A 588 -7.68 -34.40 30.58
CA THR A 588 -7.97 -35.82 30.76
C THR A 588 -7.47 -36.35 32.10
N ALA A 589 -6.31 -35.91 32.58
CA ALA A 589 -5.80 -36.27 33.91
C ALA A 589 -6.69 -35.71 35.03
N GLU A 590 -7.15 -34.46 34.95
CA GLU A 590 -8.04 -33.84 35.94
C GLU A 590 -9.41 -34.54 35.99
N VAL A 591 -9.98 -34.90 34.83
CA VAL A 591 -11.24 -35.66 34.73
C VAL A 591 -11.08 -37.06 35.32
N ARG A 592 -10.03 -37.80 34.93
CA ARG A 592 -9.78 -39.17 35.40
C ARG A 592 -9.51 -39.23 36.91
N THR A 593 -8.89 -38.19 37.47
CA THR A 593 -8.59 -38.12 38.91
C THR A 593 -9.72 -37.52 39.74
N ARG A 594 -10.86 -37.14 39.13
CA ARG A 594 -12.02 -36.52 39.79
C ARG A 594 -11.63 -35.33 40.67
N SER A 595 -10.76 -34.47 40.14
CA SER A 595 -10.08 -33.42 40.91
C SER A 595 -10.94 -32.22 41.32
N GLY A 596 -12.25 -32.27 41.03
CA GLY A 596 -13.23 -31.23 41.34
C GLY A 596 -13.52 -30.31 40.16
N TRP A 597 -14.75 -29.77 40.13
CA TRP A 597 -15.27 -28.97 39.00
C TRP A 597 -14.38 -27.79 38.65
N PHE A 598 -13.86 -27.06 39.65
CA PHE A 598 -13.00 -25.88 39.43
C PHE A 598 -11.75 -26.21 38.61
N ARG A 599 -11.05 -27.32 38.90
CA ARG A 599 -9.82 -27.70 38.19
C ARG A 599 -10.10 -28.15 36.76
N VAL A 600 -11.20 -28.86 36.54
CA VAL A 600 -11.67 -29.26 35.21
C VAL A 600 -12.03 -28.02 34.39
N THR A 601 -12.75 -27.05 34.97
CA THR A 601 -13.06 -25.77 34.30
C THR A 601 -11.78 -25.01 33.93
N THR A 602 -10.82 -24.85 34.85
CA THR A 602 -9.55 -24.18 34.54
C THR A 602 -8.77 -24.91 33.44
N ALA A 603 -8.70 -26.25 33.48
CA ALA A 603 -8.02 -27.02 32.44
C ALA A 603 -8.71 -26.88 31.07
N THR A 604 -10.04 -26.79 31.06
CA THR A 604 -10.83 -26.55 29.85
C THR A 604 -10.57 -25.16 29.28
N VAL A 605 -10.57 -24.11 30.11
CA VAL A 605 -10.25 -22.74 29.67
C VAL A 605 -8.84 -22.66 29.07
N VAL A 606 -7.85 -23.30 29.71
CA VAL A 606 -6.48 -23.35 29.17
C VAL A 606 -6.41 -24.09 27.85
N LEU A 607 -7.12 -25.21 27.70
CA LEU A 607 -7.22 -25.93 26.43
C LEU A 607 -7.80 -25.05 25.32
N LEU A 608 -8.88 -24.32 25.62
CA LEU A 608 -9.49 -23.36 24.68
C LEU A 608 -8.51 -22.23 24.32
N GLY A 609 -7.71 -21.76 25.28
CA GLY A 609 -6.66 -20.77 25.02
C GLY A 609 -5.60 -21.26 24.01
N PHE A 610 -5.13 -22.51 24.16
CA PHE A 610 -4.23 -23.13 23.17
C PHE A 610 -4.90 -23.40 21.82
N ALA A 611 -6.18 -23.77 21.81
CA ALA A 611 -6.93 -23.97 20.58
C ALA A 611 -7.06 -22.66 19.79
N ALA A 612 -7.42 -21.55 20.47
CA ALA A 612 -7.53 -20.23 19.86
C ALA A 612 -6.17 -19.72 19.33
N LEU A 613 -5.09 -19.93 20.09
CA LEU A 613 -3.74 -19.61 19.65
C LEU A 613 -3.31 -20.44 18.43
N SER A 614 -3.59 -21.74 18.42
CA SER A 614 -3.22 -22.62 17.31
C SER A 614 -4.00 -22.29 16.05
N PHE A 615 -5.30 -21.99 16.19
CA PHE A 615 -6.14 -21.51 15.10
C PHE A 615 -5.56 -20.23 14.49
N GLY A 616 -5.34 -19.19 15.31
CA GLY A 616 -4.81 -17.94 14.79
C GLY A 616 -3.40 -18.04 14.21
N ALA A 617 -2.52 -18.87 14.79
CA ALA A 617 -1.17 -19.09 14.25
C ALA A 617 -1.18 -19.80 12.89
N ASN A 618 -2.17 -20.68 12.67
CA ASN A 618 -2.38 -21.36 11.39
C ASN A 618 -2.96 -20.40 10.34
N GLU A 619 -4.06 -19.71 10.66
CA GLU A 619 -4.72 -18.79 9.72
C GLU A 619 -3.82 -17.63 9.29
N LEU A 620 -2.84 -17.25 10.11
CA LEU A 620 -1.91 -16.15 9.87
C LEU A 620 -0.51 -16.62 9.45
N LEU A 621 -0.34 -17.90 9.13
CA LEU A 621 0.90 -18.49 8.63
C LEU A 621 2.15 -18.19 9.50
N LEU A 622 1.98 -18.06 10.82
CA LEU A 622 3.09 -17.77 11.75
C LEU A 622 4.12 -18.90 11.84
N LEU A 623 3.83 -20.06 11.26
CA LEU A 623 4.75 -21.20 11.17
C LEU A 623 5.15 -21.52 9.73
N SER A 624 4.92 -20.59 8.78
CA SER A 624 5.36 -20.76 7.38
C SER A 624 6.87 -21.05 7.33
N PRO A 625 7.34 -22.06 6.55
CA PRO A 625 8.77 -22.32 6.42
C PRO A 625 9.48 -21.15 5.75
N ASP A 626 8.78 -20.47 4.85
CA ASP A 626 9.23 -19.24 4.22
C ASP A 626 9.16 -18.07 5.21
N ILE A 627 10.31 -17.41 5.35
CA ILE A 627 10.51 -16.28 6.25
C ILE A 627 10.96 -15.04 5.49
N THR A 628 10.98 -15.09 4.15
CA THR A 628 11.13 -13.86 3.38
C THR A 628 9.90 -13.01 3.59
N TYR A 629 10.07 -11.70 3.43
CA TYR A 629 9.05 -10.75 3.84
C TYR A 629 9.09 -9.53 2.98
#